data_AF-A0A352WPM7-F1
#
_entry.id   AF-A0A352WPM7-F1
#
_cell.length_a   1.000
_cell.length_b   1.000
_cell.length_c   1.000
_cell.angle_alpha   90.00
_cell.angle_beta   90.00
_cell.angle_gamma   90.00
#
_symmetry.space_group_name_H-M   'P 1'
#
loop_
_entity.id
_entity.type
_entity.pdbx_description
1 polymer ?
#
loop_
_entity_poly.entity_id
_entity_poly.type
_entity_poly.pdbx_seq_one_letter_code
_entity_poly.pdbx_strand_id
1 'polypeptide(L)'
;MNLIPGAFYNGIEGFAIRVESKEEDGTLNDVLIHDHREGETGVSRVIRAEQGTMVQDGNRLTIALSNGFSYEEDLEQSKRRKERLHPHIASSFERQEFEIDLASLDFSKADEGLFKRAHEMMTVAQLGHAMDSLQGLVEQRLQEVELYGGRQTVLLRDTVSAVGTVQAAGPLWTAMSPTERRMAFDGARSLARNTRQGIANGIENADTRVRAMNRHAIEWHRKFFLALSCILLFFIGAPLGAIIRKGGLGMPTVLAIGIFLAFYILSMIGEQMVKAGTVTPAFGMWMSSLALLPFAIYFTRQAMRDAQAFQINWPFRFFRKKN
;
A
#
# COMPACT_ATOMS: atom_id res chain seq x y z
N MET A 1 -1.07 -12.65 -31.62
CA MET A 1 -0.33 -12.04 -30.49
C MET A 1 0.64 -10.98 -31.01
N ASN A 2 0.59 -9.75 -30.46
CA ASN A 2 1.40 -8.63 -30.95
C ASN A 2 2.64 -8.43 -30.06
N LEU A 3 3.81 -8.83 -30.55
CA LEU A 3 5.11 -8.62 -29.89
C LEU A 3 5.72 -7.36 -30.49
N ILE A 4 6.01 -6.36 -29.66
CA ILE A 4 6.65 -5.12 -30.12
C ILE A 4 8.17 -5.37 -30.17
N PRO A 5 8.83 -5.15 -31.33
CA PRO A 5 10.28 -5.27 -31.47
C PRO A 5 11.05 -4.51 -30.38
N GLY A 6 12.02 -5.17 -29.74
CA GLY A 6 12.89 -4.59 -28.72
C GLY A 6 12.26 -4.37 -27.33
N ALA A 7 10.95 -4.58 -27.18
CA ALA A 7 10.25 -4.44 -25.90
C ALA A 7 9.98 -5.81 -25.24
N PHE A 8 9.98 -5.85 -23.91
CA PHE A 8 9.55 -7.02 -23.16
C PHE A 8 8.02 -7.16 -23.20
N TYR A 9 7.56 -8.33 -23.60
CA TYR A 9 6.19 -8.76 -23.49
C TYR A 9 6.00 -9.60 -22.24
N ASN A 10 5.18 -9.09 -21.32
CA ASN A 10 4.87 -9.71 -20.03
C ASN A 10 3.42 -10.20 -19.95
N GLY A 11 2.76 -10.41 -21.09
CA GLY A 11 1.35 -10.83 -21.12
C GLY A 11 1.12 -12.32 -20.87
N ILE A 12 2.18 -13.09 -20.62
CA ILE A 12 2.12 -14.51 -20.24
C ILE A 12 2.58 -14.63 -18.80
N GLU A 13 1.79 -15.28 -17.94
CA GLU A 13 2.18 -15.46 -16.54
C GLU A 13 3.48 -16.29 -16.43
N GLY A 14 4.41 -15.78 -15.63
CA GLY A 14 5.69 -16.44 -15.38
C GLY A 14 6.68 -16.34 -16.53
N PHE A 15 6.38 -15.61 -17.62
CA PHE A 15 7.31 -15.39 -18.72
C PHE A 15 7.45 -13.92 -19.10
N ALA A 16 8.69 -13.46 -19.27
CA ALA A 16 9.00 -12.18 -19.91
C ALA A 16 9.76 -12.44 -21.21
N ILE A 17 9.15 -12.15 -22.35
CA ILE A 17 9.71 -12.46 -23.68
C ILE A 17 10.09 -11.16 -24.38
N ARG A 18 11.35 -11.03 -24.80
CA ARG A 18 11.83 -9.96 -25.67
C ARG A 18 12.33 -10.58 -26.97
N VAL A 19 11.95 -9.96 -28.08
CA VAL A 19 12.42 -10.33 -29.42
C VAL A 19 12.93 -9.07 -30.11
N GLU A 20 14.01 -9.19 -30.88
CA GLU A 20 14.53 -8.06 -31.64
C GLU A 20 13.66 -7.78 -32.86
N SER A 21 13.22 -8.83 -33.55
CA SER A 21 12.25 -8.72 -34.65
C SER A 21 11.35 -9.94 -34.71
N LYS A 22 10.17 -9.73 -35.31
CA LYS A 22 9.16 -10.75 -35.57
C LYS A 22 8.70 -10.64 -37.01
N GLU A 23 8.74 -11.74 -37.74
CA GLU A 23 8.25 -11.86 -39.11
C GLU A 23 6.77 -12.28 -39.13
N GLU A 24 6.09 -12.10 -40.28
CA GLU A 24 4.66 -12.39 -40.44
C GLU A 24 4.33 -13.89 -40.33
N ASP A 25 5.31 -14.74 -40.63
CA ASP A 25 5.22 -16.21 -40.55
C ASP A 25 5.33 -16.76 -39.11
N GLY A 26 5.63 -15.90 -38.13
CA GLY A 26 5.83 -16.29 -36.74
C GLY A 26 7.29 -16.58 -36.36
N THR A 27 8.24 -16.32 -37.26
CA THR A 27 9.68 -16.40 -36.99
C THR A 27 10.13 -15.22 -36.12
N LEU A 28 10.99 -15.50 -35.14
CA LEU A 28 11.50 -14.57 -34.14
C LEU A 28 13.03 -14.56 -34.19
N ASN A 29 13.64 -13.38 -34.13
CA ASN A 29 15.09 -13.21 -34.11
C ASN A 29 15.56 -12.60 -32.78
N ASP A 30 16.71 -13.07 -32.26
CA ASP A 30 17.28 -12.75 -30.94
C ASP A 30 16.22 -12.77 -29.84
N VAL A 31 15.84 -13.99 -29.46
CA VAL A 31 14.81 -14.24 -28.47
C VAL A 31 15.45 -14.31 -27.09
N LEU A 32 14.98 -13.48 -26.17
CA LEU A 32 15.35 -13.51 -24.75
C LEU A 32 14.10 -13.80 -23.92
N ILE A 33 14.17 -14.82 -23.08
CA ILE A 33 13.05 -15.28 -22.26
C ILE A 33 13.51 -15.36 -20.82
N HIS A 34 12.79 -14.68 -19.94
CA HIS A 34 12.88 -14.91 -18.51
C HIS A 34 11.73 -15.80 -18.08
N ASP A 35 12.04 -16.94 -17.45
CA ASP A 35 11.07 -17.86 -16.86
C ASP A 35 11.10 -17.67 -15.33
N HIS A 36 9.99 -17.16 -14.83
CA HIS A 36 9.71 -16.82 -13.44
C HIS A 36 8.56 -17.64 -12.86
N ARG A 37 8.19 -18.78 -13.47
CA ARG A 37 7.12 -19.64 -12.94
C ARG A 37 7.37 -20.11 -11.51
N GLU A 38 8.63 -20.20 -11.10
CA GLU A 38 9.06 -20.50 -9.72
C GLU A 38 9.37 -19.23 -8.89
N GLY A 39 8.71 -18.11 -9.17
CA GLY A 39 8.97 -16.83 -8.50
C GLY A 39 8.82 -16.83 -6.96
N GLU A 40 8.11 -17.82 -6.38
CA GLU A 40 8.03 -17.99 -4.92
C GLU A 40 9.30 -18.62 -4.30
N THR A 41 10.03 -19.45 -5.05
CA THR A 41 11.28 -20.07 -4.58
C THR A 41 12.49 -19.16 -4.83
N GLY A 42 12.41 -18.29 -5.85
CA GLY A 42 13.47 -17.33 -6.21
C GLY A 42 14.46 -17.86 -7.24
N VAL A 43 14.20 -19.04 -7.83
CA VAL A 43 14.91 -19.54 -9.02
C VAL A 43 14.46 -18.71 -10.22
N SER A 44 15.43 -18.15 -10.96
CA SER A 44 15.18 -17.45 -12.22
C SER A 44 15.95 -18.14 -13.33
N ARG A 45 15.25 -18.55 -14.38
CA ARG A 45 15.88 -19.10 -15.57
C ARG A 45 15.82 -18.10 -16.71
N VAL A 46 16.94 -17.90 -17.38
CA VAL A 46 17.08 -16.99 -18.53
C VAL A 46 17.49 -17.80 -19.73
N ILE A 47 16.74 -17.69 -20.82
CA ILE A 47 16.99 -18.40 -22.07
C ILE A 47 17.22 -17.35 -23.15
N ARG A 48 18.32 -17.47 -23.89
CA ARG A 48 18.60 -16.66 -25.06
C ARG A 48 18.84 -17.54 -26.27
N ALA A 49 18.19 -17.25 -27.38
CA ALA A 49 18.33 -18.01 -28.62
C ALA A 49 18.46 -17.07 -29.83
N GLU A 50 19.21 -17.51 -30.84
CA GLU A 50 19.41 -16.74 -32.06
C GLU A 50 18.12 -16.65 -32.89
N GLN A 51 17.40 -17.79 -33.00
CA GLN A 51 16.15 -17.89 -33.76
C GLN A 51 15.08 -18.60 -32.93
N GLY A 52 13.83 -18.27 -33.20
CA GLY A 52 12.67 -18.96 -32.63
C GLY A 52 11.48 -18.94 -33.57
N THR A 53 10.54 -19.85 -33.35
CA THR A 53 9.24 -19.87 -34.04
C THR A 53 8.14 -19.93 -33.00
N MET A 54 7.08 -19.16 -33.22
CA MET A 54 5.94 -19.07 -32.32
C MET A 54 4.67 -19.49 -33.05
N VAL A 55 4.06 -20.59 -32.59
CA VAL A 55 2.82 -21.12 -33.14
C VAL A 55 1.76 -21.15 -32.04
N GLN A 56 0.61 -20.57 -32.30
CA GLN A 56 -0.54 -20.60 -31.39
C GLN A 56 -1.60 -21.56 -31.94
N ASP A 57 -1.93 -22.60 -31.18
CA ASP A 57 -3.00 -23.55 -31.48
C ASP A 57 -4.05 -23.52 -30.36
N GLY A 58 -5.18 -22.87 -30.64
CA GLY A 58 -6.23 -22.63 -29.65
C GLY A 58 -5.71 -21.90 -28.41
N ASN A 59 -5.65 -22.64 -27.30
CA ASN A 59 -5.25 -22.15 -26.00
C ASN A 59 -3.83 -22.57 -25.59
N ARG A 60 -3.03 -23.06 -26.54
CA ARG A 60 -1.62 -23.41 -26.35
C ARG A 60 -0.75 -22.52 -27.21
N LEU A 61 0.35 -22.06 -26.64
CA LEU A 61 1.40 -21.37 -27.35
C LEU A 61 2.65 -22.24 -27.34
N THR A 62 3.07 -22.70 -28.51
CA THR A 62 4.32 -23.46 -28.67
C THR A 62 5.39 -22.50 -29.17
N ILE A 63 6.51 -22.45 -28.44
CA ILE A 63 7.69 -21.71 -28.84
C ILE A 63 8.83 -22.70 -29.03
N ALA A 64 9.35 -22.76 -30.25
CA ALA A 64 10.51 -23.56 -30.60
C ALA A 64 11.70 -22.65 -30.86
N LEU A 65 12.73 -22.75 -30.02
CA LEU A 65 13.97 -21.99 -30.11
C LEU A 65 15.08 -22.82 -30.74
N SER A 66 15.96 -22.17 -31.47
CA SER A 66 17.12 -22.77 -32.12
C SER A 66 18.40 -22.00 -31.81
N ASN A 67 19.49 -22.74 -31.60
CA ASN A 67 20.82 -22.24 -31.27
C ASN A 67 20.81 -21.24 -30.11
N GLY A 68 20.69 -21.75 -28.89
CA GLY A 68 20.57 -20.91 -27.70
C GLY A 68 21.31 -21.42 -26.48
N PHE A 69 21.28 -20.59 -25.45
CA PHE A 69 21.84 -20.84 -24.14
C PHE A 69 20.75 -20.61 -23.09
N SER A 70 20.71 -21.50 -22.11
CA SER A 70 19.91 -21.35 -20.91
C SER A 70 20.83 -21.19 -19.71
N TYR A 71 20.47 -20.27 -18.84
CA TYR A 71 21.15 -19.97 -17.59
C TYR A 71 20.13 -20.10 -16.47
N GLU A 72 20.45 -20.90 -15.46
CA GLU A 72 19.59 -21.17 -14.32
C GLU A 72 20.39 -20.98 -13.02
N GLU A 73 19.84 -20.22 -12.08
CA GLU A 73 20.44 -20.04 -10.75
C GLU A 73 19.87 -21.05 -9.77
N ASP A 74 20.74 -21.79 -9.09
CA ASP A 74 20.31 -22.74 -8.06
C ASP A 74 20.22 -22.05 -6.69
N LEU A 75 19.24 -22.48 -5.87
CA LEU A 75 18.96 -21.86 -4.57
C LEU A 75 19.89 -22.40 -3.50
N GLU A 76 20.78 -21.55 -2.99
CA GLU A 76 21.47 -21.80 -1.74
C GLU A 76 20.54 -21.54 -0.53
N GLN A 77 19.68 -22.51 -0.24
CA GLN A 77 18.84 -22.49 0.96
C GLN A 77 19.73 -22.46 2.21
N SER A 78 19.34 -21.64 3.20
CA SER A 78 19.97 -21.54 4.53
C SER A 78 21.37 -20.88 4.64
N LYS A 79 21.90 -20.22 3.61
CA LYS A 79 23.17 -19.45 3.71
C LYS A 79 22.98 -17.95 3.96
N ARG A 80 23.84 -17.37 4.80
CA ARG A 80 23.89 -15.92 5.04
C ARG A 80 24.31 -15.19 3.76
N ARG A 81 23.78 -13.99 3.53
CA ARG A 81 24.01 -13.21 2.28
C ARG A 81 25.48 -13.02 1.89
N LYS A 82 26.40 -12.98 2.87
CA LYS A 82 27.85 -12.85 2.63
C LYS A 82 28.55 -14.15 2.18
N GLU A 83 27.88 -15.29 2.34
CA GLU A 83 28.41 -16.64 2.08
C GLU A 83 27.75 -17.29 0.85
N ARG A 84 26.93 -16.52 0.12
CA ARG A 84 26.30 -16.98 -1.12
C ARG A 84 27.32 -16.99 -2.25
N LEU A 85 27.43 -18.14 -2.91
CA LEU A 85 28.33 -18.41 -4.03
C LEU A 85 27.62 -18.29 -5.38
N HIS A 86 26.28 -18.22 -5.39
CA HIS A 86 25.46 -18.11 -6.61
C HIS A 86 25.81 -19.20 -7.64
N PRO A 87 25.67 -20.48 -7.27
CA PRO A 87 25.84 -21.57 -8.22
C PRO A 87 24.85 -21.41 -9.37
N HIS A 88 25.34 -21.62 -10.57
CA HIS A 88 24.53 -21.53 -11.78
C HIS A 88 24.82 -22.69 -12.71
N ILE A 89 23.81 -23.04 -13.50
CA ILE A 89 23.89 -24.02 -14.56
C ILE A 89 23.72 -23.27 -15.86
N ALA A 90 24.74 -23.35 -16.72
CA ALA A 90 24.68 -22.85 -18.08
C ALA A 90 24.64 -24.06 -19.03
N SER A 91 23.62 -24.13 -19.89
CA SER A 91 23.46 -25.17 -20.88
C SER A 91 23.24 -24.56 -22.26
N SER A 92 23.86 -25.14 -23.27
CA SER A 92 23.69 -24.77 -24.68
C SER A 92 22.83 -25.81 -25.39
N PHE A 93 21.95 -25.38 -26.29
CA PHE A 93 21.05 -26.27 -27.02
C PHE A 93 20.98 -25.89 -28.50
N GLU A 94 20.85 -26.92 -29.34
CA GLU A 94 20.58 -26.75 -30.78
C GLU A 94 19.10 -26.47 -31.03
N ARG A 95 18.21 -27.17 -30.33
CA ARG A 95 16.76 -26.98 -30.37
C ARG A 95 16.13 -27.17 -29.00
N GLN A 96 15.27 -26.24 -28.60
CA GLN A 96 14.49 -26.33 -27.37
C GLN A 96 13.05 -25.89 -27.63
N GLU A 97 12.10 -26.71 -27.23
CA GLU A 97 10.67 -26.43 -27.37
C GLU A 97 10.01 -26.36 -26.00
N PHE A 98 9.11 -25.41 -25.83
CA PHE A 98 8.25 -25.36 -24.64
C PHE A 98 6.85 -24.91 -25.03
N GLU A 99 5.89 -25.49 -24.34
CA GLU A 99 4.46 -25.25 -24.52
C GLU A 99 3.96 -24.45 -23.33
N ILE A 100 3.22 -23.38 -23.61
CA ILE A 100 2.60 -22.53 -22.60
C ILE A 100 1.09 -22.67 -22.74
N ASP A 101 0.46 -23.13 -21.66
CA ASP A 101 -1.00 -23.14 -21.56
C ASP A 101 -1.50 -21.72 -21.27
N LEU A 102 -2.35 -21.22 -22.16
CA LEU A 102 -2.98 -19.91 -22.06
C LEU A 102 -4.25 -19.96 -21.17
N ALA A 103 -4.68 -21.14 -20.69
CA ALA A 103 -5.87 -21.32 -19.84
C ALA A 103 -5.72 -20.67 -18.46
N SER A 104 -4.49 -20.63 -17.94
CA SER A 104 -4.20 -20.04 -16.63
C SER A 104 -4.10 -18.51 -16.65
N LEU A 105 -4.33 -17.86 -17.81
CA LEU A 105 -4.28 -16.40 -17.97
C LEU A 105 -5.45 -15.65 -17.33
N ASP A 106 -6.31 -16.33 -16.58
CA ASP A 106 -7.48 -15.71 -15.97
C ASP A 106 -7.10 -14.90 -14.70
N PHE A 107 -7.00 -13.58 -14.91
CA PHE A 107 -7.24 -12.46 -13.99
C PHE A 107 -6.47 -12.36 -12.64
N SER A 108 -5.61 -13.30 -12.25
CA SER A 108 -5.07 -13.31 -10.88
C SER A 108 -3.94 -12.29 -10.61
N LYS A 109 -3.21 -11.83 -11.64
CA LYS A 109 -2.00 -10.99 -11.44
C LYS A 109 -1.85 -9.78 -12.35
N ALA A 110 -2.78 -9.52 -13.26
CA ALA A 110 -2.61 -8.49 -14.29
C ALA A 110 -2.44 -7.07 -13.73
N ASP A 111 -2.74 -6.79 -12.45
CA ASP A 111 -2.51 -5.44 -11.93
C ASP A 111 -2.50 -5.31 -10.40
N GLU A 112 -1.46 -5.85 -9.75
CA GLU A 112 -1.24 -5.67 -8.30
C GLU A 112 -1.18 -4.17 -7.89
N GLY A 113 -0.90 -3.26 -8.85
CA GLY A 113 -0.96 -1.81 -8.69
C GLY A 113 -2.38 -1.23 -8.66
N LEU A 114 -3.28 -1.68 -9.54
CA LEU A 114 -4.69 -1.30 -9.61
C LEU A 114 -5.42 -1.82 -8.37
N PHE A 115 -5.10 -3.03 -7.89
CA PHE A 115 -5.71 -3.55 -6.67
C PHE A 115 -5.33 -2.76 -5.40
N LYS A 116 -4.10 -2.20 -5.32
CA LYS A 116 -3.68 -1.35 -4.19
C LYS A 116 -4.56 -0.10 -4.02
N ARG A 117 -5.19 0.37 -5.10
CA ARG A 117 -6.11 1.52 -5.11
C ARG A 117 -7.57 1.15 -5.39
N ALA A 118 -7.94 -0.12 -5.30
CA ALA A 118 -9.31 -0.56 -5.56
C ALA A 118 -10.35 0.21 -4.72
N HIS A 119 -10.00 0.59 -3.49
CA HIS A 119 -10.85 1.39 -2.59
C HIS A 119 -11.20 2.78 -3.15
N GLU A 120 -10.34 3.41 -3.96
CA GLU A 120 -10.62 4.71 -4.60
C GLU A 120 -11.76 4.61 -5.62
N MET A 121 -11.92 3.44 -6.25
CA MET A 121 -12.92 3.17 -7.28
C MET A 121 -14.27 2.66 -6.73
N MET A 122 -14.35 2.38 -5.43
CA MET A 122 -15.57 1.84 -4.81
C MET A 122 -16.69 2.89 -4.68
N THR A 123 -17.93 2.40 -4.71
CA THR A 123 -19.12 3.20 -4.36
C THR A 123 -19.22 3.42 -2.85
N VAL A 124 -20.03 4.39 -2.42
CA VAL A 124 -20.24 4.71 -0.99
C VAL A 124 -20.76 3.49 -0.21
N ALA A 125 -21.67 2.70 -0.81
CA ALA A 125 -22.21 1.50 -0.19
C ALA A 125 -21.15 0.38 -0.07
N GLN A 126 -20.35 0.17 -1.12
CA GLN A 126 -19.25 -0.79 -1.09
C GLN A 126 -18.17 -0.40 -0.08
N LEU A 127 -17.84 0.89 0.03
CA LEU A 127 -16.92 1.41 1.04
C LEU A 127 -17.45 1.15 2.45
N GLY A 128 -18.74 1.39 2.70
CA GLY A 128 -19.38 1.09 3.98
C GLY A 128 -19.28 -0.39 4.35
N HIS A 129 -19.68 -1.28 3.44
CA HIS A 129 -19.57 -2.72 3.67
C HIS A 129 -18.11 -3.16 3.88
N ALA A 130 -17.16 -2.62 3.11
CA ALA A 130 -15.75 -2.95 3.28
C ALA A 130 -15.21 -2.48 4.64
N MET A 131 -15.62 -1.31 5.11
CA MET A 131 -15.29 -0.81 6.45
C MET A 131 -15.87 -1.70 7.55
N ASP A 132 -17.14 -2.11 7.45
CA ASP A 132 -17.79 -2.98 8.42
C ASP A 132 -17.08 -4.35 8.51
N SER A 133 -16.74 -4.94 7.35
CA SER A 133 -15.96 -6.17 7.28
C SER A 133 -14.56 -6.01 7.91
N LEU A 134 -13.87 -4.90 7.60
CA LEU A 134 -12.55 -4.63 8.15
C LEU A 134 -12.59 -4.38 9.66
N GLN A 135 -13.64 -3.74 10.17
CA GLN A 135 -13.85 -3.54 11.60
C GLN A 135 -14.00 -4.88 12.33
N GLY A 136 -14.87 -5.77 11.84
CA GLY A 136 -15.01 -7.11 12.43
C GLY A 136 -13.70 -7.90 12.41
N LEU A 137 -12.92 -7.78 11.34
CA LEU A 137 -11.59 -8.39 11.23
C LEU A 137 -10.54 -7.80 12.19
N VAL A 138 -10.67 -6.54 12.59
CA VAL A 138 -9.83 -5.91 13.62
C VAL A 138 -10.24 -6.42 14.99
N GLU A 139 -11.53 -6.41 15.30
CA GLU A 139 -12.07 -6.88 16.58
C GLU A 139 -11.73 -8.35 16.85
N GLN A 140 -11.94 -9.22 15.86
CA GLN A 140 -11.54 -10.61 15.94
C GLN A 140 -10.03 -10.75 16.20
N ARG A 141 -9.21 -9.96 15.50
CA ARG A 141 -7.75 -10.04 15.66
C ARG A 141 -7.30 -9.60 17.05
N LEU A 142 -7.92 -8.56 17.61
CA LEU A 142 -7.62 -8.11 18.97
C LEU A 142 -8.03 -9.16 20.02
N GLN A 143 -9.18 -9.82 19.84
CA GLN A 143 -9.61 -10.93 20.69
C GLN A 143 -8.64 -12.11 20.62
N GLU A 144 -8.16 -12.48 19.43
CA GLU A 144 -7.14 -13.53 19.27
C GLU A 144 -5.84 -13.19 20.01
N VAL A 145 -5.41 -11.93 19.96
CA VAL A 145 -4.20 -11.46 20.66
C VAL A 145 -4.40 -11.51 22.18
N GLU A 146 -5.58 -11.11 22.67
CA GLU A 146 -5.92 -11.19 24.08
C GLU A 146 -5.94 -12.64 24.58
N LEU A 147 -6.58 -13.56 23.83
CA LEU A 147 -6.61 -14.98 24.14
C LEU A 147 -5.22 -15.61 24.11
N TYR A 148 -4.41 -15.28 23.10
CA TYR A 148 -3.02 -15.72 22.99
C TYR A 148 -2.19 -15.25 24.19
N GLY A 149 -2.29 -13.96 24.52
CA GLY A 149 -1.62 -13.38 25.68
C GLY A 149 -2.07 -14.03 26.99
N GLY A 150 -3.38 -14.18 27.19
CA GLY A 150 -3.96 -14.81 28.38
C GLY A 150 -3.50 -16.25 28.58
N ARG A 151 -3.47 -17.07 27.52
CA ARG A 151 -2.98 -18.46 27.63
C ARG A 151 -1.51 -18.56 28.06
N GLN A 152 -0.68 -17.58 27.69
CA GLN A 152 0.75 -17.59 27.97
C GLN A 152 1.11 -16.87 29.29
N THR A 153 0.24 -16.00 29.79
CA THR A 153 0.45 -15.24 31.05
C THR A 153 -0.33 -15.78 32.23
N VAL A 154 -1.30 -16.69 32.02
CA VAL A 154 -1.90 -17.44 33.12
C VAL A 154 -0.80 -18.32 33.73
N LEU A 155 -0.26 -17.83 34.87
CA LEU A 155 0.35 -18.67 35.89
C LEU A 155 -0.55 -19.88 36.02
N LEU A 156 -0.04 -21.08 35.69
CA LEU A 156 -0.74 -22.35 35.82
C LEU A 156 -1.65 -22.26 37.04
N ARG A 157 -2.96 -22.13 36.80
CA ARG A 157 -3.94 -22.07 37.88
C ARG A 157 -3.69 -23.33 38.68
N ASP A 158 -3.28 -23.18 39.93
CA ASP A 158 -3.15 -24.27 40.89
C ASP A 158 -4.54 -24.86 41.12
N THR A 159 -4.98 -25.67 40.15
CA THR A 159 -6.30 -26.30 40.12
C THR A 159 -6.24 -27.69 40.73
N VAL A 160 -5.05 -28.11 41.17
CA VAL A 160 -4.89 -29.31 41.97
C VAL A 160 -4.77 -28.87 43.42
N SER A 161 -5.90 -28.53 44.04
CA SER A 161 -6.02 -28.66 45.50
C SER A 161 -5.94 -30.15 45.84
N ALA A 162 -4.75 -30.73 45.75
CA ALA A 162 -4.51 -32.08 46.21
C ALA A 162 -4.65 -32.05 47.74
N VAL A 163 -5.76 -32.60 48.21
CA VAL A 163 -5.98 -32.83 49.63
C VAL A 163 -4.83 -33.71 50.13
N GLY A 164 -3.98 -33.14 50.99
CA GLY A 164 -2.82 -33.84 51.58
C GLY A 164 -1.45 -33.46 50.99
N THR A 165 -1.31 -32.43 50.16
CA THR A 165 0.03 -31.95 49.76
C THR A 165 0.73 -31.20 50.89
N VAL A 166 2.00 -31.54 51.11
CA VAL A 166 2.90 -30.82 52.01
C VAL A 166 3.14 -29.44 51.41
N GLN A 167 3.01 -28.38 52.21
CA GLN A 167 3.38 -27.03 51.75
C GLN A 167 4.83 -27.03 51.27
N ALA A 168 5.08 -26.44 50.10
CA ALA A 168 6.41 -26.37 49.52
C ALA A 168 7.39 -25.73 50.53
N ALA A 169 8.43 -26.46 50.92
CA ALA A 169 9.42 -26.04 51.92
C ALA A 169 10.32 -24.88 51.44
N GLY A 170 10.16 -24.44 50.19
CA GLY A 170 10.87 -23.34 49.58
C GLY A 170 10.67 -23.31 48.08
N PRO A 171 11.33 -22.38 47.37
CA PRO A 171 11.21 -22.29 45.94
C PRO A 171 11.81 -23.49 45.22
N LEU A 172 11.09 -24.06 44.24
CA LEU A 172 11.50 -25.28 43.53
C LEU A 172 12.93 -25.19 42.93
N TRP A 173 13.37 -23.99 42.56
CA TRP A 173 14.70 -23.75 41.97
C TRP A 173 15.86 -23.96 42.94
N THR A 174 15.63 -23.96 44.26
CA THR A 174 16.69 -24.21 45.25
C THR A 174 17.11 -25.68 45.27
N ALA A 175 16.21 -26.59 44.91
CA ALA A 175 16.45 -28.03 44.81
C ALA A 175 17.10 -28.46 43.47
N MET A 176 17.17 -27.56 42.48
CA MET A 176 17.73 -27.83 41.15
C MET A 176 19.25 -27.64 41.13
N SER A 177 19.95 -28.41 40.30
CA SER A 177 21.38 -28.20 40.03
C SER A 177 21.63 -26.84 39.33
N PRO A 178 22.85 -26.27 39.39
CA PRO A 178 23.16 -24.98 38.77
C PRO A 178 22.88 -24.94 37.26
N THR A 179 23.10 -26.06 36.57
CA THR A 179 22.83 -26.20 35.12
C THR A 179 21.35 -26.25 34.82
N GLU A 180 20.57 -27.07 35.55
CA GLU A 180 19.11 -27.14 35.42
C GLU A 180 18.45 -25.80 35.72
N ARG A 181 18.91 -25.11 36.77
CA ARG A 181 18.43 -23.77 37.13
C ARG A 181 18.67 -22.79 35.97
N ARG A 182 19.87 -22.79 35.39
CA ARG A 182 20.19 -21.91 34.24
C ARG A 182 19.32 -22.22 33.02
N MET A 183 19.16 -23.49 32.67
CA MET A 183 18.29 -23.90 31.55
C MET A 183 16.83 -23.51 31.78
N ALA A 184 16.32 -23.66 33.01
CA ALA A 184 14.96 -23.25 33.35
C ALA A 184 14.76 -21.74 33.22
N PHE A 185 15.70 -20.92 33.71
CA PHE A 185 15.64 -19.47 33.54
C PHE A 185 15.79 -19.03 32.08
N ASP A 186 16.69 -19.64 31.31
CA ASP A 186 16.86 -19.33 29.90
C ASP A 186 15.61 -19.73 29.09
N GLY A 187 14.99 -20.87 29.40
CA GLY A 187 13.72 -21.31 28.83
C GLY A 187 12.58 -20.34 29.17
N ALA A 188 12.44 -19.94 30.44
CA ALA A 188 11.43 -18.97 30.87
C ALA A 188 11.63 -17.60 30.20
N ARG A 189 12.88 -17.14 30.09
CA ARG A 189 13.24 -15.90 29.39
C ARG A 189 12.92 -15.97 27.91
N SER A 190 13.21 -17.10 27.27
CA SER A 190 12.90 -17.34 25.86
C SER A 190 11.39 -17.32 25.63
N LEU A 191 10.62 -18.04 26.47
CA LEU A 191 9.16 -18.05 26.41
C LEU A 191 8.58 -16.64 26.55
N ALA A 192 8.98 -15.89 27.59
CA ALA A 192 8.51 -14.52 27.80
C ALA A 192 8.83 -13.59 26.62
N ARG A 193 10.02 -13.73 26.01
CA ARG A 193 10.39 -12.98 24.81
C ARG A 193 9.53 -13.34 23.61
N ASN A 194 9.28 -14.63 23.38
CA ASN A 194 8.46 -15.13 22.28
C ASN A 194 6.99 -14.70 22.45
N THR A 195 6.45 -14.78 23.66
CA THR A 195 5.11 -14.26 24.00
C THR A 195 4.99 -12.78 23.68
N ARG A 196 5.94 -11.97 24.18
CA ARG A 196 5.95 -10.52 23.93
C ARG A 196 6.03 -10.22 22.44
N GLN A 197 6.88 -10.93 21.69
CA GLN A 197 7.00 -10.75 20.24
C GLN A 197 5.71 -11.16 19.52
N GLY A 198 5.08 -12.26 19.91
CA GLY A 198 3.81 -12.71 19.33
C GLY A 198 2.69 -11.70 19.53
N ILE A 199 2.58 -11.13 20.74
CA ILE A 199 1.61 -10.07 21.04
C ILE A 199 1.91 -8.81 20.22
N ALA A 200 3.18 -8.37 20.17
CA ALA A 200 3.58 -7.20 19.39
C ALA A 200 3.25 -7.35 17.90
N ASN A 201 3.59 -8.51 17.31
CA ASN A 201 3.23 -8.83 15.92
C ASN A 201 1.71 -8.86 15.74
N GLY A 202 0.96 -9.38 16.72
CA GLY A 202 -0.50 -9.39 16.71
C GLY A 202 -1.11 -7.99 16.66
N ILE A 203 -0.59 -7.07 17.48
CA ILE A 203 -0.99 -5.66 17.52
C ILE A 203 -0.64 -4.95 16.21
N GLU A 204 0.56 -5.15 15.68
CA GLU A 204 1.00 -4.55 14.40
C GLU A 204 0.12 -5.00 13.22
N ASN A 205 -0.28 -6.27 13.22
CA ASN A 205 -1.24 -6.81 12.23
C ASN A 205 -2.62 -6.16 12.35
N ALA A 206 -3.11 -5.94 13.58
CA ALA A 206 -4.38 -5.24 13.80
C ALA A 206 -4.30 -3.78 13.33
N ASP A 207 -3.20 -3.08 13.65
CA ASP A 207 -2.96 -1.69 13.23
C ASP A 207 -2.91 -1.58 11.69
N THR A 208 -2.32 -2.54 11.00
CA THR A 208 -2.30 -2.58 9.53
C THR A 208 -3.72 -2.63 8.94
N ARG A 209 -4.63 -3.39 9.58
CA ARG A 209 -6.05 -3.47 9.19
C ARG A 209 -6.79 -2.18 9.53
N VAL A 210 -6.51 -1.56 10.67
CA VAL A 210 -7.04 -0.23 11.03
C VAL A 210 -6.63 0.82 9.99
N ARG A 211 -5.36 0.82 9.55
CA ARG A 211 -4.90 1.72 8.48
C ARG A 211 -5.61 1.45 7.16
N ALA A 212 -5.89 0.18 6.84
CA ALA A 212 -6.69 -0.16 5.67
C ALA A 212 -8.12 0.39 5.78
N MET A 213 -8.78 0.21 6.92
CA MET A 213 -10.11 0.77 7.19
C MET A 213 -10.12 2.30 7.07
N ASN A 214 -9.11 2.98 7.64
CA ASN A 214 -8.97 4.43 7.54
C ASN A 214 -8.84 4.91 6.10
N ARG A 215 -8.16 4.17 5.21
CA ARG A 215 -8.10 4.50 3.77
C ARG A 215 -9.48 4.45 3.11
N HIS A 216 -10.31 3.45 3.43
CA HIS A 216 -11.68 3.38 2.92
C HIS A 216 -12.55 4.52 3.46
N ALA A 217 -12.39 4.86 4.74
CA ALA A 217 -13.10 5.97 5.37
C ALA A 217 -12.70 7.35 4.78
N ILE A 218 -11.44 7.55 4.40
CA ILE A 218 -10.98 8.76 3.69
C ILE A 218 -11.75 8.93 2.38
N GLU A 219 -11.81 7.88 1.54
CA GLU A 219 -12.51 7.96 0.26
C GLU A 219 -14.02 8.14 0.44
N TRP A 220 -14.59 7.53 1.48
CA TRP A 220 -15.99 7.72 1.85
C TRP A 220 -16.27 9.20 2.15
N HIS A 221 -15.47 9.83 3.02
CA HIS A 221 -15.62 11.25 3.36
C HIS A 221 -15.30 12.16 2.18
N ARG A 222 -14.29 11.84 1.36
CA ARG A 222 -13.88 12.65 0.20
C ARG A 222 -15.03 12.89 -0.77
N LYS A 223 -15.88 11.88 -1.02
CA LYS A 223 -17.03 11.99 -1.92
C LYS A 223 -18.03 13.06 -1.45
N PHE A 224 -18.29 13.17 -0.15
CA PHE A 224 -19.17 14.21 0.43
C PHE A 224 -18.48 15.56 0.55
N PHE A 225 -17.23 15.55 0.98
CA PHE A 225 -16.41 16.73 1.19
C PHE A 225 -16.22 17.53 -0.10
N LEU A 226 -16.04 16.87 -1.24
CA LEU A 226 -15.87 17.54 -2.53
C LEU A 226 -17.07 18.45 -2.86
N ALA A 227 -18.30 17.93 -2.72
CA ALA A 227 -19.51 18.71 -2.96
C ALA A 227 -19.66 19.88 -1.97
N LEU A 228 -19.41 19.63 -0.68
CA LEU A 228 -19.48 20.67 0.35
C LEU A 228 -18.42 21.77 0.14
N SER A 229 -17.24 21.40 -0.37
CA SER A 229 -16.15 22.34 -0.63
C SER A 229 -16.53 23.39 -1.68
N CYS A 230 -17.28 23.00 -2.73
CA CYS A 230 -17.74 23.92 -3.75
C CYS A 230 -18.69 24.97 -3.17
N ILE A 231 -19.58 24.55 -2.26
CA ILE A 231 -20.51 25.45 -1.57
C ILE A 231 -19.74 26.43 -0.68
N LEU A 232 -18.80 25.95 0.13
CA LEU A 232 -17.97 26.79 0.99
C LEU A 232 -17.15 27.82 0.20
N LEU A 233 -16.50 27.38 -0.88
CA LEU A 233 -15.70 28.27 -1.73
C LEU A 233 -16.57 29.30 -2.46
N PHE A 234 -17.80 28.95 -2.85
CA PHE A 234 -18.77 29.89 -3.40
C PHE A 234 -19.11 31.00 -2.40
N PHE A 235 -19.40 30.65 -1.14
CA PHE A 235 -19.68 31.63 -0.08
C PHE A 235 -18.48 32.48 0.32
N ILE A 236 -17.26 32.09 -0.03
CA ILE A 236 -16.07 32.92 0.15
C ILE A 236 -15.84 33.80 -1.09
N GLY A 237 -15.92 33.21 -2.28
CA GLY A 237 -15.64 33.87 -3.55
C GLY A 237 -16.65 34.95 -3.93
N ALA A 238 -17.95 34.69 -3.74
CA ALA A 238 -19.00 35.66 -4.11
C ALA A 238 -18.91 36.97 -3.29
N PRO A 239 -18.76 36.93 -1.94
CA PRO A 239 -18.48 38.14 -1.16
C PRO A 239 -17.19 38.85 -1.56
N LEU A 240 -16.08 38.13 -1.77
CA LEU A 240 -14.81 38.75 -2.14
C LEU A 240 -14.87 39.47 -3.50
N GLY A 241 -15.55 38.87 -4.48
CA GLY A 241 -15.80 39.50 -5.78
C GLY A 241 -16.66 40.76 -5.69
N ALA A 242 -17.66 40.76 -4.80
CA ALA A 242 -18.54 41.91 -4.60
C ALA A 242 -17.88 43.05 -3.80
N ILE A 243 -17.07 42.72 -2.79
CA ILE A 243 -16.41 43.70 -1.91
C ILE A 243 -15.26 44.42 -2.66
N ILE A 244 -14.45 43.68 -3.42
CA ILE A 244 -13.23 44.21 -4.03
C ILE A 244 -13.55 44.81 -5.41
N ARG A 245 -13.96 46.09 -5.42
CA ARG A 245 -14.24 46.85 -6.65
C ARG A 245 -13.04 47.63 -7.23
N LYS A 246 -11.96 47.81 -6.46
CA LYS A 246 -10.77 48.58 -6.89
C LYS A 246 -9.62 47.62 -7.21
N GLY A 247 -9.37 47.36 -8.50
CA GLY A 247 -8.27 46.47 -8.92
C GLY A 247 -8.39 45.75 -10.28
N GLY A 248 -9.44 46.01 -11.06
CA GLY A 248 -9.72 45.25 -12.30
C GLY A 248 -10.19 43.82 -12.03
N LEU A 249 -10.63 43.11 -13.07
CA LEU A 249 -11.16 41.72 -12.98
C LEU A 249 -10.15 40.70 -12.39
N GLY A 250 -8.85 41.03 -12.38
CA GLY A 250 -7.80 40.12 -11.94
C GLY A 250 -7.62 39.99 -10.43
N MET A 251 -7.80 41.07 -9.65
CA MET A 251 -7.46 41.05 -8.21
C MET A 251 -8.34 40.08 -7.39
N PRO A 252 -9.68 40.10 -7.51
CA PRO A 252 -10.53 39.15 -6.78
C PRO A 252 -10.24 37.70 -7.17
N THR A 253 -9.89 37.47 -8.44
CA THR A 253 -9.56 36.15 -8.99
C THR A 253 -8.28 35.59 -8.35
N VAL A 254 -7.21 36.39 -8.25
CA VAL A 254 -5.96 35.96 -7.61
C VAL A 254 -6.18 35.61 -6.14
N LEU A 255 -6.97 36.41 -5.42
CA LEU A 255 -7.29 36.14 -4.01
C LEU A 255 -8.11 34.86 -3.85
N ALA A 256 -9.10 34.63 -4.73
CA ALA A 256 -9.90 33.40 -4.73
C ALA A 256 -9.04 32.14 -4.97
N ILE A 257 -8.11 32.21 -5.93
CA ILE A 257 -7.14 31.14 -6.19
C ILE A 257 -6.26 30.91 -4.95
N GLY A 258 -5.75 31.97 -4.31
CA GLY A 258 -4.96 31.85 -3.09
C GLY A 258 -5.70 31.13 -1.95
N ILE A 259 -6.97 31.44 -1.73
CA ILE A 259 -7.80 30.77 -0.73
C ILE A 259 -8.06 29.30 -1.12
N PHE A 260 -8.31 29.02 -2.39
CA PHE A 260 -8.45 27.66 -2.89
C PHE A 260 -7.18 26.82 -2.66
N LEU A 261 -5.98 27.38 -2.92
CA LEU A 261 -4.72 26.69 -2.62
C LEU A 261 -4.56 26.45 -1.12
N ALA A 262 -4.85 27.45 -0.28
CA ALA A 262 -4.76 27.29 1.17
C ALA A 262 -5.71 26.17 1.66
N PHE A 263 -6.95 26.16 1.16
CA PHE A 263 -7.91 25.09 1.41
C PHE A 263 -7.36 23.71 1.02
N TYR A 264 -6.82 23.59 -0.19
CA TYR A 264 -6.28 22.33 -0.71
C TYR A 264 -5.10 21.83 0.14
N ILE A 265 -4.19 22.72 0.53
CA ILE A 265 -3.04 22.39 1.39
C ILE A 265 -3.53 21.92 2.77
N LEU A 266 -4.47 22.62 3.39
CA LEU A 266 -5.07 22.21 4.67
C LEU A 266 -5.75 20.84 4.55
N SER A 267 -6.48 20.59 3.46
CA SER A 267 -7.11 19.30 3.19
C SER A 267 -6.07 18.19 3.03
N MET A 268 -4.97 18.45 2.33
CA MET A 268 -3.88 17.49 2.14
C MET A 268 -3.21 17.15 3.47
N ILE A 269 -2.96 18.14 4.33
CA ILE A 269 -2.40 17.91 5.67
C ILE A 269 -3.36 17.03 6.49
N GLY A 270 -4.65 17.35 6.49
CA GLY A 270 -5.67 16.56 7.18
C GLY A 270 -5.70 15.10 6.72
N GLU A 271 -5.65 14.86 5.41
CA GLU A 271 -5.58 13.51 4.83
C GLU A 271 -4.32 12.75 5.28
N GLN A 272 -3.15 13.41 5.29
CA GLN A 272 -1.91 12.78 5.71
C GLN A 272 -1.92 12.42 7.21
N MET A 273 -2.56 13.23 8.06
CA MET A 273 -2.73 12.90 9.48
C MET A 273 -3.58 11.63 9.70
N VAL A 274 -4.63 11.46 8.89
CA VAL A 274 -5.46 10.23 8.93
C VAL A 274 -4.66 9.02 8.44
N LYS A 275 -3.89 9.16 7.37
CA LYS A 275 -3.02 8.08 6.85
C LYS A 275 -1.92 7.68 7.84
N ALA A 276 -1.43 8.64 8.62
CA ALA A 276 -0.48 8.39 9.70
C ALA A 276 -1.12 7.73 10.94
N GLY A 277 -2.46 7.65 11.01
CA GLY A 277 -3.19 7.07 12.13
C GLY A 277 -3.23 7.97 13.37
N THR A 278 -2.84 9.25 13.26
CA THR A 278 -2.82 10.18 14.41
C THR A 278 -4.17 10.80 14.69
N VAL A 279 -5.04 10.85 13.67
CA VAL A 279 -6.34 11.54 13.70
C VAL A 279 -7.41 10.65 13.06
N THR A 280 -8.63 10.74 13.58
CA THR A 280 -9.78 10.01 13.02
C THR A 280 -10.14 10.52 11.62
N PRO A 281 -10.61 9.63 10.70
CA PRO A 281 -10.97 10.04 9.34
C PRO A 281 -11.97 11.20 9.27
N ALA A 282 -12.96 11.22 10.17
CA ALA A 282 -13.96 12.28 10.23
C ALA A 282 -13.36 13.64 10.55
N PHE A 283 -12.46 13.74 11.54
CA PHE A 283 -11.86 15.03 11.89
C PHE A 283 -10.83 15.48 10.85
N GLY A 284 -9.97 14.56 10.38
CA GLY A 284 -8.90 14.90 9.45
C GLY A 284 -9.41 15.39 8.10
N MET A 285 -10.45 14.75 7.55
CA MET A 285 -11.02 15.14 6.26
C MET A 285 -11.83 16.44 6.32
N TRP A 286 -12.48 16.73 7.46
CA TRP A 286 -13.34 17.92 7.63
C TRP A 286 -12.59 19.12 8.22
N MET A 287 -11.35 18.94 8.65
CA MET A 287 -10.52 19.97 9.29
C MET A 287 -10.44 21.25 8.46
N SER A 288 -10.22 21.14 7.16
CA SER A 288 -10.10 22.29 6.24
C SER A 288 -11.43 23.03 6.09
N SER A 289 -12.55 22.32 5.98
CA SER A 289 -13.89 22.92 5.95
C SER A 289 -14.22 23.63 7.27
N LEU A 290 -13.93 22.99 8.40
CA LEU A 290 -14.14 23.59 9.73
C LEU A 290 -13.26 24.82 9.95
N ALA A 291 -12.04 24.82 9.43
CA ALA A 291 -11.14 25.97 9.49
C ALA A 291 -11.64 27.15 8.65
N LEU A 292 -12.22 26.89 7.47
CA LEU A 292 -12.72 27.95 6.57
C LEU A 292 -14.14 28.42 6.84
N LEU A 293 -14.97 27.61 7.50
CA LEU A 293 -16.36 27.94 7.81
C LEU A 293 -16.52 29.31 8.52
N PRO A 294 -15.73 29.67 9.56
CA PRO A 294 -15.83 30.97 10.21
C PRO A 294 -15.49 32.13 9.25
N PHE A 295 -14.51 31.94 8.36
CA PHE A 295 -14.14 32.95 7.37
C PHE A 295 -15.22 33.13 6.32
N ALA A 296 -15.83 32.04 5.85
CA ALA A 296 -16.97 32.09 4.93
C ALA A 296 -18.14 32.88 5.54
N ILE A 297 -18.49 32.60 6.80
CA ILE A 297 -19.53 33.33 7.53
C ILE A 297 -19.15 34.80 7.72
N TYR A 298 -17.90 35.08 8.09
CA TYR A 298 -17.40 36.43 8.31
C TYR A 298 -17.47 37.27 7.02
N PHE A 299 -16.94 36.78 5.91
CA PHE A 299 -16.95 37.48 4.63
C PHE A 299 -18.36 37.66 4.07
N THR A 300 -19.21 36.62 4.20
CA THR A 300 -20.62 36.73 3.79
C THR A 300 -21.35 37.81 4.59
N ARG A 301 -21.16 37.85 5.92
CA ARG A 301 -21.74 38.91 6.77
C ARG A 301 -21.21 40.30 6.42
N GLN A 302 -19.94 40.40 6.08
CA GLN A 302 -19.33 41.67 5.71
C GLN A 302 -19.87 42.19 4.37
N ALA A 303 -20.03 41.32 3.36
CA ALA A 303 -20.62 41.69 2.08
C ALA A 303 -22.10 42.13 2.22
N MET A 304 -22.89 41.49 3.10
CA MET A 304 -24.29 41.85 3.32
C MET A 304 -24.47 43.21 4.04
N ARG A 305 -23.50 43.66 4.81
CA ARG A 305 -23.58 44.89 5.62
C ARG A 305 -23.01 46.13 4.89
N ASP A 306 -22.94 46.11 3.56
CA ASP A 306 -22.41 47.18 2.71
C ASP A 306 -21.00 47.64 3.12
N ALA A 307 -20.07 46.69 3.29
CA ALA A 307 -18.69 47.02 3.62
C ALA A 307 -17.93 47.60 2.41
N GLN A 308 -17.98 48.92 2.25
CA GLN A 308 -16.91 49.69 1.56
C GLN A 308 -15.60 49.74 2.39
N ALA A 309 -15.43 48.87 3.39
CA ALA A 309 -14.50 49.09 4.50
C ALA A 309 -13.08 48.53 4.31
N PHE A 310 -12.79 47.74 3.28
CA PHE A 310 -11.42 47.26 3.03
C PHE A 310 -10.68 48.15 2.03
N GLN A 311 -10.21 49.31 2.49
CA GLN A 311 -9.09 50.01 1.83
C GLN A 311 -7.79 49.29 2.19
N ILE A 312 -7.54 48.13 1.58
CA ILE A 312 -6.17 47.56 1.57
C ILE A 312 -5.30 48.53 0.78
N ASN A 313 -4.56 49.38 1.49
CA ASN A 313 -3.49 50.20 0.91
C ASN A 313 -2.31 49.27 0.64
N TRP A 314 -2.38 48.56 -0.48
CA TRP A 314 -1.31 47.67 -0.89
C TRP A 314 -0.12 48.48 -1.45
N PRO A 315 1.12 48.32 -0.94
CA PRO A 315 2.27 49.09 -1.38
C PRO A 315 2.90 48.48 -2.64
N PHE A 316 2.19 48.45 -3.77
CA PHE A 316 2.80 48.11 -5.06
C PHE A 316 2.90 49.35 -5.96
N ARG A 317 3.96 50.13 -5.73
CA ARG A 317 4.60 50.98 -6.75
C ARG A 317 5.47 50.10 -7.66
N PHE A 318 4.91 49.11 -8.38
CA PHE A 318 5.73 48.20 -9.20
C PHE A 318 5.74 48.46 -10.71
N PHE A 319 4.94 49.40 -11.23
CA PHE A 319 5.05 49.78 -12.64
C PHE A 319 4.91 51.29 -12.84
N ARG A 320 5.99 52.03 -12.55
CA ARG A 320 6.21 53.33 -13.18
C ARG A 320 7.27 53.13 -14.27
N LYS A 321 6.81 52.95 -15.51
CA LYS A 321 7.66 53.07 -16.70
C LYS A 321 8.40 54.42 -16.61
N LYS A 322 9.72 54.37 -16.57
CA LYS A 322 10.58 55.52 -16.89
C LYS A 322 10.42 55.77 -18.38
N ASN A 323 9.89 56.93 -18.74
CA ASN A 323 10.29 57.61 -19.97
C ASN A 323 11.58 58.36 -19.70
#